data_AF-A0A9P8VWJ5-F1
#
_entry.id   AF-A0A9P8VWJ5-F1
#
_cell.length_a   1.000
_cell.length_b   1.000
_cell.length_c   1.000
_cell.angle_alpha   90.00
_cell.angle_beta   90.00
_cell.angle_gamma   90.00
#
_symmetry.space_group_name_H-M   'P 1'
#
loop_
_entity.id
_entity.type
_entity.pdbx_description
1 polymer ?
#
loop_
_entity_poly.entity_id
_entity_poly.type
_entity_poly.pdbx_seq_one_letter_code
_entity_poly.pdbx_strand_id
1 'polypeptide(L)'
;MSGLEIFGLIAGIISIADTIIRAYDSIKDLPRLPKAFHTVGKHLPLIEKTLQGAKDHAIDPMNVEGDDPEALKVLVDDCHKRIGQLKDIFLKISESKDKPVVSTYRMLVLKMGKKGRVESLMGDILKDVTTLTCHRVFQTATQHQVEELTNAMKEMAQIEPSLSDSDFEERTAS
;
A
#
# COMPACT_ATOMS: atom_id res chain seq x y z
N MET A 1 -2.64 22.26 -2.87
CA MET A 1 -2.78 21.45 -4.10
C MET A 1 -4.03 21.85 -4.83
N SER A 2 -3.99 21.77 -6.16
CA SER A 2 -5.19 21.80 -7.01
C SER A 2 -5.88 20.43 -7.05
N GLY A 3 -7.17 20.40 -7.41
CA GLY A 3 -7.89 19.13 -7.64
C GLY A 3 -7.22 18.26 -8.72
N LEU A 4 -6.61 18.86 -9.74
CA LEU A 4 -5.89 18.15 -10.79
C LEU A 4 -4.63 17.44 -10.28
N GLU A 5 -3.89 18.06 -9.35
CA GLU A 5 -2.73 17.42 -8.71
C GLU A 5 -3.16 16.21 -7.88
N ILE A 6 -4.22 16.35 -7.08
CA ILE A 6 -4.79 15.27 -6.27
C ILE A 6 -5.27 14.13 -7.18
N PHE A 7 -6.01 14.46 -8.24
CA PHE A 7 -6.45 13.50 -9.24
C PHE A 7 -5.28 12.69 -9.81
N GLY A 8 -4.21 13.38 -10.23
CA GLY A 8 -3.02 12.74 -10.81
C GLY A 8 -2.33 11.78 -9.84
N LEU A 9 -2.19 12.18 -8.58
CA LEU A 9 -1.58 11.33 -7.55
C LEU A 9 -2.45 10.12 -7.21
N ILE A 10 -3.77 10.29 -7.05
CA ILE A 10 -4.71 9.18 -6.83
C ILE A 10 -4.66 8.19 -8.00
N ALA A 11 -4.67 8.69 -9.24
CA ALA A 11 -4.53 7.87 -10.44
C ALA A 11 -3.20 7.08 -10.44
N GLY A 12 -2.11 7.71 -10.00
CA GLY A 12 -0.81 7.06 -9.81
C GLY A 12 -0.87 5.92 -8.81
N ILE A 13 -1.48 6.14 -7.63
CA ILE A 13 -1.63 5.11 -6.60
C ILE A 13 -2.44 3.91 -7.13
N ILE A 14 -3.56 4.16 -7.82
CA ILE A 14 -4.39 3.12 -8.44
C ILE A 14 -3.57 2.32 -9.47
N SER A 15 -2.82 2.99 -10.34
CA SER A 15 -1.98 2.32 -11.33
C SER A 15 -0.88 1.45 -10.69
N ILE A 16 -0.31 1.90 -9.57
CA ILE A 16 0.65 1.10 -8.81
C ILE A 16 -0.04 -0.12 -8.18
N ALA A 17 -1.22 0.04 -7.59
CA ALA A 17 -1.98 -1.05 -7.00
C ALA A 17 -2.28 -2.16 -8.03
N ASP A 18 -2.76 -1.80 -9.21
CA ASP A 18 -3.00 -2.72 -10.33
C ASP A 18 -1.73 -3.45 -10.76
N THR A 19 -0.60 -2.74 -10.79
CA THR A 19 0.71 -3.36 -11.06
C THR A 19 1.08 -4.41 -10.00
N ILE A 20 0.83 -4.10 -8.72
CA ILE A 20 1.10 -5.04 -7.61
C ILE A 20 0.18 -6.26 -7.73
N ILE A 21 -1.11 -6.08 -8.06
CA ILE A 21 -2.07 -7.18 -8.23
C ILE A 21 -1.58 -8.15 -9.32
N ARG A 22 -1.16 -7.65 -10.48
CA ARG A 22 -0.62 -8.49 -11.57
C ARG A 22 0.67 -9.20 -11.17
N ALA A 23 1.55 -8.51 -10.45
CA ALA A 23 2.77 -9.10 -9.93
C ALA A 23 2.45 -10.21 -8.91
N TYR A 24 1.49 -9.98 -8.01
CA TYR A 24 0.99 -10.95 -7.05
C TYR A 24 0.43 -12.20 -7.73
N ASP A 25 -0.41 -12.03 -8.76
CA ASP A 25 -0.96 -13.14 -9.53
C ASP A 25 0.11 -14.03 -10.16
N SER A 26 1.28 -13.45 -10.47
CA SER A 26 2.43 -14.18 -11.02
C SER A 26 3.26 -14.90 -9.96
N ILE A 27 3.13 -14.56 -8.67
CA ILE A 27 3.96 -15.10 -7.58
C ILE A 27 3.19 -15.86 -6.51
N LYS A 28 1.85 -15.77 -6.48
CA LYS A 28 1.02 -16.34 -5.41
C LYS A 28 1.24 -17.84 -5.20
N ASP A 29 1.59 -18.57 -6.24
CA ASP A 29 1.82 -20.03 -6.15
C ASP A 29 3.29 -20.40 -5.91
N LEU A 30 4.17 -19.41 -5.68
CA LEU A 30 5.60 -19.69 -5.43
C LEU A 30 5.79 -20.40 -4.09
N PRO A 31 6.62 -21.47 -4.06
CA PRO A 31 6.92 -22.16 -2.83
C PRO A 31 7.65 -21.22 -1.86
N ARG A 32 7.27 -21.30 -0.58
CA ARG A 32 7.87 -20.52 0.52
C ARG A 32 7.67 -19.00 0.40
N LEU A 33 6.67 -18.55 -0.36
CA LEU A 33 6.20 -17.17 -0.26
C LEU A 33 5.63 -16.94 1.17
N PRO A 34 6.05 -15.88 1.89
CA PRO A 34 5.49 -15.60 3.20
C PRO A 34 3.98 -15.37 3.15
N LYS A 35 3.23 -15.92 4.12
CA LYS A 35 1.75 -15.82 4.16
C LYS A 35 1.23 -14.39 4.05
N ALA A 36 2.00 -13.42 4.58
CA ALA A 36 1.70 -12.00 4.50
C ALA A 36 1.44 -11.51 3.07
N PHE A 37 2.11 -12.06 2.05
CA PHE A 37 1.88 -11.69 0.66
C PHE A 37 0.45 -11.98 0.21
N HIS A 38 -0.15 -13.07 0.69
CA HIS A 38 -1.53 -13.42 0.36
C HIS A 38 -2.52 -12.46 1.00
N THR A 39 -2.30 -12.12 2.27
CA THR A 39 -3.14 -11.13 2.97
C THR A 39 -3.03 -9.76 2.30
N VAL A 40 -1.82 -9.33 1.94
CA VAL A 40 -1.59 -8.09 1.19
C VAL A 40 -2.32 -8.14 -0.17
N GLY A 41 -2.15 -9.22 -0.93
CA GLY A 41 -2.82 -9.41 -2.22
C GLY A 41 -4.35 -9.31 -2.14
N LYS A 42 -4.95 -9.82 -1.07
CA LYS A 42 -6.40 -9.75 -0.80
C LYS A 42 -6.91 -8.31 -0.59
N HIS A 43 -6.08 -7.41 -0.06
CA HIS A 43 -6.50 -6.05 0.29
C HIS A 43 -6.21 -4.99 -0.78
N LEU A 44 -5.37 -5.28 -1.77
CA LEU A 44 -5.10 -4.34 -2.87
C LEU A 44 -6.37 -3.90 -3.64
N PRO A 45 -7.32 -4.79 -3.99
CA PRO A 45 -8.55 -4.38 -4.65
C PRO A 45 -9.42 -3.42 -3.82
N LEU A 46 -9.36 -3.53 -2.49
CA LEU A 46 -10.07 -2.62 -1.59
C LEU A 46 -9.47 -1.20 -1.67
N ILE A 47 -8.14 -1.09 -1.75
CA ILE A 47 -7.45 0.20 -1.93
C ILE A 47 -7.87 0.82 -3.27
N GLU A 48 -7.84 0.06 -4.36
CA GLU A 48 -8.25 0.54 -5.69
C GLU A 48 -9.69 1.03 -5.70
N LYS A 49 -10.62 0.22 -5.20
CA LYS A 49 -12.05 0.54 -5.14
C LYS A 49 -12.30 1.82 -4.34
N THR A 50 -11.60 1.99 -3.22
CA THR A 50 -11.73 3.18 -2.36
C THR A 50 -11.23 4.43 -3.07
N LEU A 51 -10.04 4.36 -3.65
CA LEU A 51 -9.40 5.50 -4.31
C LEU A 51 -10.07 5.87 -5.64
N GLN A 52 -10.65 4.90 -6.35
CA GLN A 52 -11.36 5.15 -7.60
C GLN A 52 -12.55 6.09 -7.39
N GLY A 53 -13.33 5.91 -6.32
CA GLY A 53 -14.44 6.81 -6.02
C GLY A 53 -13.97 8.24 -5.71
N ALA A 54 -12.84 8.40 -5.05
CA ALA A 54 -12.28 9.72 -4.75
C ALA A 54 -11.66 10.40 -5.97
N LYS A 55 -11.04 9.63 -6.86
CA LYS A 55 -10.48 10.13 -8.12
C LYS A 55 -11.53 10.87 -8.95
N ASP A 56 -12.71 10.28 -9.08
CA ASP A 56 -13.78 10.84 -9.91
C ASP A 56 -14.36 12.13 -9.29
N HIS A 57 -14.35 12.24 -7.95
CA HIS A 57 -14.77 13.46 -7.23
C HIS A 57 -13.73 14.59 -7.23
N ALA A 58 -12.43 14.28 -7.32
CA ALA A 58 -11.35 15.26 -7.30
C ALA A 58 -11.29 16.18 -8.54
N ILE A 59 -12.07 15.86 -9.60
CA ILE A 59 -12.19 16.66 -10.81
C ILE A 59 -12.91 17.99 -10.53
N ASP A 60 -13.84 18.01 -9.59
CA ASP A 60 -14.58 19.23 -9.22
C ASP A 60 -13.81 20.00 -8.12
N PRO A 61 -13.36 21.24 -8.40
CA PRO A 61 -12.67 22.07 -7.41
C PRO A 61 -13.46 22.30 -6.11
N MET A 62 -14.80 22.30 -6.16
CA MET A 62 -15.68 22.51 -5.00
C MET A 62 -15.64 21.34 -4.01
N ASN A 63 -15.15 20.17 -4.42
CA ASN A 63 -15.00 19.00 -3.57
C ASN A 63 -13.69 19.03 -2.77
N VAL A 64 -12.73 19.85 -3.18
CA VAL A 64 -11.42 20.02 -2.53
C VAL A 64 -11.42 21.25 -1.60
N GLU A 65 -12.39 22.15 -1.77
CA GLU A 65 -12.53 23.34 -0.94
C GLU A 65 -12.88 22.98 0.52
N GLY A 66 -12.06 23.45 1.46
CA GLY A 66 -12.23 23.21 2.90
C GLY A 66 -11.30 22.15 3.49
N ASP A 67 -10.62 21.35 2.67
CA ASP A 67 -9.52 20.49 3.11
C ASP A 67 -8.24 21.31 3.32
N ASP A 68 -7.41 20.95 4.31
CA ASP A 68 -6.05 21.50 4.43
C ASP A 68 -5.19 20.97 3.26
N PRO A 69 -4.81 21.85 2.30
CA PRO A 69 -4.16 21.42 1.07
C PRO A 69 -2.74 20.87 1.27
N GLU A 70 -2.07 21.24 2.36
CA GLU A 70 -0.71 20.75 2.66
C GLU A 70 -0.78 19.42 3.40
N ALA A 71 -1.66 19.31 4.39
CA ALA A 71 -1.88 18.04 5.11
C ALA A 71 -2.33 16.94 4.14
N LEU A 72 -3.27 17.26 3.24
CA LEU A 72 -3.73 16.33 2.22
C LEU A 72 -2.59 15.92 1.27
N LYS A 73 -1.70 16.86 0.91
CA LYS A 73 -0.56 16.57 0.03
C LYS A 73 0.39 15.57 0.65
N VAL A 74 0.82 15.85 1.88
CA VAL A 74 1.71 14.99 2.65
C VAL A 74 1.13 13.58 2.74
N LEU A 75 -0.17 13.48 3.03
CA LEU A 75 -0.85 12.19 3.16
C LEU A 75 -0.89 11.38 1.85
N VAL A 76 -1.23 12.03 0.74
CA VAL A 76 -1.26 11.37 -0.59
C VAL A 76 0.15 10.99 -1.04
N ASP A 77 1.14 11.87 -0.87
CA ASP A 77 2.53 11.63 -1.24
C ASP A 77 3.13 10.47 -0.42
N ASP A 78 2.87 10.43 0.88
CA ASP A 78 3.32 9.33 1.74
C ASP A 78 2.68 7.99 1.35
N CYS A 79 1.38 8.00 1.03
CA CYS A 79 0.68 6.81 0.53
C CYS A 79 1.30 6.33 -0.80
N HIS A 80 1.55 7.26 -1.72
CA HIS A 80 2.18 6.98 -3.02
C HIS A 80 3.59 6.41 -2.85
N LYS A 81 4.38 6.94 -1.92
CA LYS A 81 5.71 6.41 -1.59
C LYS A 81 5.64 4.98 -1.05
N ARG A 82 4.76 4.72 -0.08
CA ARG A 82 4.62 3.39 0.54
C ARG A 82 4.15 2.34 -0.45
N ILE A 83 3.15 2.65 -1.27
CA ILE A 83 2.68 1.71 -2.31
C ILE A 83 3.76 1.49 -3.38
N GLY A 84 4.58 2.50 -3.68
CA GLY A 84 5.77 2.35 -4.52
C GLY A 84 6.78 1.35 -3.96
N GLN A 85 7.09 1.42 -2.67
CA GLN A 85 7.97 0.44 -2.01
C GLN A 85 7.38 -0.98 -2.06
N LEU A 86 6.07 -1.11 -1.86
CA LEU A 86 5.37 -2.38 -1.97
C LEU A 86 5.47 -2.96 -3.39
N LYS A 87 5.29 -2.12 -4.41
CA LYS A 87 5.48 -2.48 -5.83
C LYS A 87 6.87 -3.00 -6.10
N ASP A 88 7.91 -2.32 -5.62
CA ASP A 88 9.29 -2.72 -5.86
C ASP A 88 9.56 -4.13 -5.29
N ILE A 89 8.99 -4.47 -4.14
CA ILE A 89 9.09 -5.81 -3.54
C ILE A 89 8.41 -6.85 -4.44
N PHE A 90 7.14 -6.64 -4.80
CA PHE A 90 6.35 -7.61 -5.57
C PHE A 90 6.92 -7.83 -6.97
N LEU A 91 7.30 -6.75 -7.65
CA LEU A 91 7.94 -6.83 -8.97
C LEU A 91 9.25 -7.59 -8.88
N LYS A 92 10.10 -7.26 -7.90
CA LYS A 92 11.41 -7.91 -7.79
C LYS A 92 11.29 -9.42 -7.56
N ILE A 93 10.31 -9.86 -6.76
CA ILE A 93 10.04 -11.28 -6.56
C ILE A 93 9.51 -11.91 -7.86
N SER A 94 8.61 -11.23 -8.57
CA SER A 94 8.02 -11.73 -9.82
C SER A 94 9.03 -11.91 -10.96
N GLU A 95 10.05 -11.05 -11.01
CA GLU A 95 11.15 -11.09 -11.98
C GLU A 95 12.23 -12.11 -11.61
N SER A 96 12.35 -12.45 -10.33
CA SER A 96 13.44 -13.29 -9.81
C SER A 96 13.06 -14.77 -9.76
N LYS A 97 12.40 -15.29 -10.81
CA LYS A 97 11.86 -16.67 -10.85
C LYS A 97 12.90 -17.76 -10.59
N ASP A 98 14.16 -17.51 -10.94
CA ASP A 98 15.27 -18.46 -10.75
C ASP A 98 16.02 -18.29 -9.41
N LYS A 99 15.67 -17.28 -8.61
CA LYS A 99 16.30 -17.01 -7.31
C LYS A 99 15.41 -17.49 -6.17
N PRO A 100 15.98 -17.89 -5.03
CA PRO A 100 15.17 -18.20 -3.86
C PRO A 100 14.36 -16.98 -3.42
N VAL A 101 13.03 -17.11 -3.39
CA VAL A 101 12.08 -16.03 -3.01
C VAL A 101 12.44 -15.45 -1.65
N VAL A 102 12.67 -16.32 -0.66
CA VAL A 102 12.97 -15.92 0.73
C VAL A 102 14.24 -15.08 0.82
N SER A 103 15.34 -15.47 0.16
CA SER A 103 16.58 -14.70 0.23
C SER A 103 16.50 -13.39 -0.54
N THR A 104 15.80 -13.38 -1.67
CA THR A 104 15.52 -12.17 -2.46
C THR A 104 14.71 -11.18 -1.65
N TYR A 105 13.63 -11.65 -1.02
CA TYR A 105 12.76 -10.84 -0.17
C TYR A 105 13.52 -10.27 1.04
N ARG A 106 14.23 -11.14 1.78
CA ARG A 106 15.06 -10.75 2.94
C ARG A 106 16.03 -9.63 2.56
N MET A 107 16.77 -9.77 1.46
CA MET A 107 17.74 -8.76 1.02
C MET A 107 17.10 -7.39 0.73
N LEU A 108 15.90 -7.37 0.15
CA LEU A 108 15.19 -6.12 -0.17
C LEU A 108 14.73 -5.43 1.11
N VAL A 109 14.01 -6.15 1.96
CA VAL A 109 13.40 -5.57 3.15
C VAL A 109 14.45 -5.14 4.17
N LEU A 110 15.56 -5.87 4.30
CA LEU A 110 16.65 -5.44 5.19
C LEU A 110 17.19 -4.05 4.82
N LYS A 111 17.21 -3.67 3.53
CA LYS A 111 17.60 -2.32 3.08
C LYS A 111 16.56 -1.26 3.46
N MET A 112 15.30 -1.64 3.57
CA MET A 112 14.18 -0.77 3.94
C MET A 112 13.95 -0.69 5.47
N GLY A 113 14.53 -1.63 6.23
CA GLY A 113 14.32 -1.76 7.68
C GLY A 113 13.00 -2.44 8.02
N LYS A 114 12.69 -2.56 9.33
CA LYS A 114 11.51 -3.31 9.84
C LYS A 114 10.18 -2.83 9.22
N LYS A 115 10.04 -1.54 8.95
CA LYS A 115 8.84 -0.95 8.32
C LYS A 115 8.70 -1.29 6.83
N GLY A 116 9.73 -1.84 6.20
CA GLY A 116 9.69 -2.30 4.81
C GLY A 116 9.05 -3.67 4.61
N ARG A 117 8.65 -4.37 5.70
CA ARG A 117 7.91 -5.62 5.58
C ARG A 117 6.57 -5.38 4.86
N VAL A 118 6.15 -6.32 4.01
CA VAL A 118 4.93 -6.15 3.19
C VAL A 118 3.69 -5.86 4.01
N GLU A 119 3.58 -6.45 5.20
CA GLU A 119 2.47 -6.22 6.12
C GLU A 119 2.51 -4.86 6.80
N SER A 120 3.70 -4.36 7.08
CA SER A 120 3.89 -3.02 7.65
C SER A 120 3.55 -1.96 6.63
N LEU A 121 4.04 -2.11 5.39
CA LEU A 121 3.71 -1.22 4.28
C LEU A 121 2.20 -1.21 3.99
N MET A 122 1.57 -2.38 3.89
CA MET A 122 0.12 -2.48 3.67
C MET A 122 -0.68 -1.89 4.82
N GLY A 123 -0.30 -2.15 6.08
CA GLY A 123 -0.94 -1.55 7.24
C GLY A 123 -0.89 -0.02 7.23
N ASP A 124 0.26 0.55 6.90
CA ASP A 124 0.42 2.01 6.79
C ASP A 124 -0.36 2.58 5.59
N ILE A 125 -0.41 1.89 4.43
CA ILE A 125 -1.23 2.30 3.28
C ILE A 125 -2.72 2.30 3.63
N LEU A 126 -3.22 1.25 4.30
CA LEU A 126 -4.61 1.18 4.74
C LEU A 126 -4.94 2.32 5.72
N LYS A 127 -4.00 2.66 6.61
CA LYS A 127 -4.14 3.81 7.51
C LYS A 127 -4.21 5.12 6.74
N ASP A 128 -3.36 5.30 5.73
CA ASP A 128 -3.36 6.51 4.90
C ASP A 128 -4.68 6.65 4.14
N VAL A 129 -5.10 5.59 3.47
CA VAL A 129 -6.37 5.55 2.72
C VAL A 129 -7.56 5.80 3.64
N THR A 130 -7.56 5.21 4.84
CA THR A 130 -8.59 5.49 5.85
C THR A 130 -8.57 6.96 6.27
N THR A 131 -7.39 7.55 6.47
CA THR A 131 -7.27 8.97 6.82
C THR A 131 -7.76 9.86 5.68
N LEU A 132 -7.48 9.47 4.42
CA LEU A 132 -8.00 10.16 3.24
C LEU A 132 -9.52 10.17 3.23
N THR A 133 -10.20 9.10 3.67
CA THR A 133 -11.69 9.07 3.74
C THR A 133 -12.31 10.14 4.63
N CYS A 134 -11.56 10.73 5.55
CA CYS A 134 -12.02 11.83 6.40
C CYS A 134 -12.05 13.19 5.65
N HIS A 135 -11.33 13.31 4.54
CA HIS A 135 -11.28 14.51 3.72
C HIS A 135 -12.50 14.58 2.79
N ARG A 136 -12.98 15.81 2.54
CA ARG A 136 -14.24 16.05 1.84
C ARG A 136 -14.24 15.44 0.44
N VAL A 137 -13.11 15.49 -0.27
CA VAL A 137 -12.97 14.91 -1.62
C VAL A 137 -13.12 13.38 -1.64
N PHE A 138 -12.92 12.69 -0.50
CA PHE A 138 -13.07 11.23 -0.37
C PHE A 138 -14.38 10.82 0.33
N GLN A 139 -14.95 11.67 1.19
CA GLN A 139 -15.94 11.29 2.19
C GLN A 139 -17.19 10.64 1.59
N THR A 140 -17.80 11.22 0.55
CA THR A 140 -19.00 10.66 -0.08
C THR A 140 -18.73 9.38 -0.86
N ALA A 141 -17.54 9.27 -1.47
CA ALA A 141 -17.17 8.13 -2.29
C ALA A 141 -16.80 6.87 -1.49
N THR A 142 -16.35 7.05 -0.25
CA THR A 142 -15.64 6.00 0.51
C THR A 142 -16.38 5.54 1.76
N GLN A 143 -17.55 6.12 2.05
CA GLN A 143 -18.32 5.85 3.27
C GLN A 143 -18.64 4.36 3.45
N HIS A 144 -18.88 3.63 2.36
CA HIS A 144 -19.16 2.18 2.42
C HIS A 144 -17.92 1.32 2.65
N GLN A 145 -16.73 1.86 2.38
CA GLN A 145 -15.45 1.14 2.45
C GLN A 145 -14.73 1.35 3.79
N VAL A 146 -15.11 2.35 4.60
CA VAL A 146 -14.44 2.65 5.88
C VAL A 146 -14.42 1.45 6.83
N GLU A 147 -15.51 0.69 6.91
CA GLU A 147 -15.57 -0.52 7.73
C GLU A 147 -14.66 -1.62 7.17
N GLU A 148 -14.67 -1.82 5.85
CA GLU A 148 -13.79 -2.79 5.16
C GLU A 148 -12.31 -2.46 5.39
N LEU A 149 -11.94 -1.17 5.30
CA LEU A 149 -10.58 -0.68 5.55
C LEU A 149 -10.15 -0.91 7.00
N THR A 150 -11.03 -0.60 7.95
CA THR A 150 -10.77 -0.82 9.38
C THR A 150 -10.56 -2.30 9.69
N ASN A 151 -11.35 -3.18 9.07
CA ASN A 151 -11.20 -4.62 9.24
C ASN A 151 -9.91 -5.14 8.59
N ALA A 152 -9.54 -4.63 7.41
CA ALA A 152 -8.26 -4.93 6.78
C ALA A 152 -7.07 -4.51 7.67
N MET A 153 -7.12 -3.32 8.29
CA MET A 153 -6.08 -2.88 9.23
C MET A 153 -5.93 -3.82 10.42
N LYS A 154 -7.05 -4.29 10.99
CA LYS A 154 -7.04 -5.27 12.10
C LYS A 154 -6.42 -6.58 11.64
N GLU A 155 -6.79 -7.08 10.45
CA GLU A 155 -6.21 -8.29 9.88
C GLU A 155 -4.68 -8.13 9.74
N MET A 156 -4.21 -7.00 9.19
CA MET A 156 -2.79 -6.72 9.04
C MET A 156 -2.03 -6.66 10.37
N ALA A 157 -2.65 -6.19 11.44
CA ALA A 157 -2.02 -6.14 12.76
C ALA A 157 -1.88 -7.52 13.42
N GLN A 158 -2.63 -8.53 12.97
CA GLN A 158 -2.64 -9.87 13.54
C GLN A 158 -1.82 -10.88 12.74
N ILE A 159 -1.33 -10.52 11.56
CA ILE A 159 -0.59 -11.47 10.75
C ILE A 159 0.81 -11.75 11.32
N GLU A 160 1.28 -12.97 11.08
CA GLU A 160 2.65 -13.35 11.36
C GLU A 160 3.61 -12.49 10.51
N PRO A 161 4.66 -11.89 11.13
CA PRO A 161 5.63 -11.08 10.40
C PRO A 161 6.27 -11.85 9.25
N SER A 162 6.38 -11.20 8.10
CA SER A 162 6.97 -11.82 6.90
C SER A 162 8.49 -12.03 7.00
N LEU A 163 9.14 -11.31 7.92
CA LEU A 163 10.51 -11.50 8.37
C LEU A 163 10.55 -11.29 9.88
N SER A 164 11.39 -12.05 10.59
CA SER A 164 11.51 -11.93 12.03
C SER A 164 12.23 -10.64 12.41
N ASP A 165 12.04 -10.19 13.65
CA ASP A 165 12.75 -9.01 14.15
C ASP A 165 14.27 -9.26 14.24
N SER A 166 14.69 -10.51 14.49
CA SER A 166 16.10 -10.91 14.56
C SER A 166 16.84 -10.73 13.23
N ASP A 167 16.15 -10.83 12.10
CA ASP A 167 16.74 -10.58 10.78
C ASP A 167 17.35 -9.18 10.67
N PHE A 168 16.81 -8.21 11.41
CA PHE A 168 17.25 -6.81 11.37
C PHE A 168 18.34 -6.49 12.41
N GLU A 169 18.48 -7.33 13.44
CA GLU A 169 19.46 -7.14 14.52
C GLU A 169 20.86 -7.59 14.08
N GLU A 170 20.97 -8.66 13.29
CA GLU A 170 22.22 -9.13 12.68
C GLU A 170 22.96 -8.04 11.89
N ARG A 171 22.23 -7.06 11.35
CA ARG A 171 22.79 -5.96 10.53
C ARG A 171 23.44 -4.84 11.35
N THR A 172 23.19 -4.78 12.65
CA THR A 172 23.79 -3.77 13.56
C THR A 172 25.11 -4.22 14.19
N ALA A 173 25.44 -5.51 14.04
CA ALA A 173 26.61 -6.16 14.64
C ALA A 173 27.77 -6.40 13.65
N SER A 174 27.68 -5.93 12.41
CA SER A 174 28.73 -6.00 11.37
C SER A 174 29.12 -4.62 10.89
#